data_AF-A0A4R3JJ57-F1
#
_entry.id   AF-A0A4R3JJ57-F1
#
_cell.length_a   1.000
_cell.length_b   1.000
_cell.length_c   1.000
_cell.angle_alpha   90.00
_cell.angle_beta   90.00
_cell.angle_gamma   90.00
#
_symmetry.space_group_name_H-M   'P 1'
#
loop_
_entity.id
_entity.type
_entity.pdbx_description
1 polymer ?
#
loop_
_entity_poly.entity_id
_entity_poly.type
_entity_poly.pdbx_seq_one_letter_code
_entity_poly.pdbx_strand_id
1 'polypeptide(L)' 'MADRSNHRLNEEIESHIRQWDGTIHGQMVKNMYENGTSYEGICEVMQIDCEDYEEV' A
#
# COMPACT_ATOMS: atom_id res chain seq x y z
N MET A 1 5.54 13.06 6.74
CA MET A 1 5.81 12.07 5.68
C MET A 1 5.58 10.72 6.30
N ALA A 2 4.74 9.87 5.70
CA ALA A 2 4.63 8.51 6.21
C ALA A 2 5.98 7.81 6.10
N ASP A 3 6.31 7.00 7.09
CA ASP A 3 7.47 6.14 6.98
C ASP A 3 7.23 5.15 5.83
N ARG A 4 8.20 5.11 4.91
CA ARG A 4 8.20 4.24 3.73
C ARG A 4 9.45 3.36 3.69
N SER A 5 9.98 3.06 4.87
CA SER A 5 11.19 2.26 5.08
C SER A 5 11.03 0.79 4.70
N ASN A 6 9.81 0.25 4.67
CA ASN A 6 9.53 -1.14 4.34
C ASN A 6 9.45 -1.32 2.81
N HIS A 7 10.54 -1.79 2.21
CA HIS A 7 10.64 -1.94 0.75
C HIS A 7 9.71 -3.04 0.20
N ARG A 8 9.62 -4.19 0.88
CA ARG A 8 8.74 -5.30 0.51
C ARG A 8 7.28 -4.86 0.47
N LEU A 9 6.83 -4.11 1.48
CA LEU A 9 5.47 -3.62 1.54
C LEU A 9 5.21 -2.53 0.49
N ASN A 10 6.19 -1.67 0.21
CA ASN A 10 6.08 -0.71 -0.88
C ASN A 10 5.89 -1.41 -2.24
N GLU A 11 6.68 -2.46 -2.53
CA GLU A 11 6.55 -3.22 -3.77
C GLU A 11 5.17 -3.86 -3.92
N GLU A 12 4.62 -4.41 -2.83
CA GLU A 12 3.28 -5.01 -2.84
C GLU A 12 2.20 -3.95 -3.06
N ILE A 13 2.28 -2.80 -2.37
CA ILE A 13 1.34 -1.69 -2.56
C ILE A 13 1.36 -1.21 -4.02
N GLU A 14 2.56 -1.04 -4.60
CA GLU A 14 2.69 -0.65 -5.99
C GLU A 14 2.19 -1.73 -6.96
N SER A 15 2.41 -3.01 -6.64
CA SER A 15 1.89 -4.16 -7.40
C SER A 15 0.37 -4.16 -7.40
N HIS A 16 -0.25 -3.95 -6.24
CA HIS A 16 -1.70 -3.85 -6.08
C HIS A 16 -2.27 -2.66 -6.85
N ILE A 17 -1.63 -1.50 -6.78
CA ILE A 17 -2.02 -0.32 -7.57
C ILE A 17 -1.98 -0.63 -9.07
N ARG A 18 -0.94 -1.31 -9.56
CA ARG A 18 -0.84 -1.73 -10.98
C ARG A 18 -1.90 -2.76 -11.36
N GLN A 19 -2.18 -3.73 -10.49
CA GLN A 19 -3.20 -4.75 -10.74
C GLN A 19 -4.60 -4.13 -10.85
N TRP A 20 -4.87 -3.07 -10.07
CA TRP A 20 -6.16 -2.38 -10.01
C TRP A 20 -6.17 -1.05 -10.79
N ASP A 21 -5.22 -0.86 -11.70
CA ASP A 21 -5.13 0.37 -12.49
C ASP A 21 -6.41 0.63 -13.30
N GLY A 22 -6.82 1.89 -13.37
CA GLY A 22 -8.09 2.29 -14.00
C GLY A 22 -9.35 2.02 -13.19
N THR A 23 -9.25 1.43 -11.98
CA THR A 23 -10.39 1.26 -11.07
C THR A 23 -10.42 2.32 -9.97
N ILE A 24 -11.60 2.54 -9.39
CA ILE A 24 -11.76 3.42 -8.20
C ILE A 24 -10.91 2.89 -7.03
N HIS A 25 -10.83 1.55 -6.88
CA HIS A 25 -10.03 0.91 -5.83
C HIS A 25 -8.54 1.22 -5.97
N GLY A 26 -7.98 0.99 -7.16
CA GLY A 26 -6.57 1.29 -7.43
C GLY A 26 -6.24 2.77 -7.24
N GLN A 27 -7.13 3.67 -7.70
CA GLN A 27 -6.94 5.10 -7.50
C GLN A 27 -7.03 5.52 -6.03
N MET A 28 -7.90 4.88 -5.24
CA MET A 28 -8.00 5.11 -3.80
C MET A 28 -6.71 4.70 -3.07
N VAL A 29 -6.22 3.47 -3.31
CA VAL A 29 -4.98 2.97 -2.72
C VAL A 29 -3.79 3.85 -3.11
N LYS A 30 -3.70 4.25 -4.39
CA LYS A 30 -2.67 5.18 -4.88
C LYS A 30 -2.70 6.52 -4.14
N ASN A 31 -3.89 7.11 -4.00
CA ASN A 31 -4.04 8.37 -3.28
C ASN A 31 -3.61 8.23 -1.80
N MET A 32 -3.96 7.13 -1.13
CA MET A 32 -3.53 6.87 0.25
C MET A 32 -2.00 6.73 0.35
N TYR A 33 -1.40 6.00 -0.58
CA TYR A 33 0.05 5.80 -0.64
C TYR A 33 0.80 7.12 -0.86
N GLU A 34 0.40 7.91 -1.86
CA GLU A 34 1.04 9.19 -2.24
C GLU A 34 0.82 10.30 -1.20
N ASN A 35 -0.34 10.33 -0.53
CA ASN A 35 -0.63 11.35 0.50
C ASN A 35 -0.12 10.98 1.90
N GLY A 36 0.63 9.89 2.03
CA GLY A 36 1.27 9.52 3.29
C GLY A 36 0.31 8.95 4.33
N THR A 37 -0.68 8.15 3.92
CA THR A 37 -1.39 7.26 4.84
C THR A 37 -0.42 6.21 5.42
N SER A 38 -0.64 5.77 6.65
CA SER A 38 0.14 4.70 7.27
C SER A 38 0.01 3.38 6.49
N TYR A 39 0.99 2.49 6.66
CA TYR A 39 0.92 1.16 6.08
C TYR A 39 -0.30 0.38 6.57
N GLU A 40 -0.58 0.42 7.87
CA GLU A 40 -1.75 -0.24 8.47
C GLU A 40 -3.06 0.15 7.77
N GLY A 41 -3.27 1.45 7.53
CA GLY A 41 -4.48 1.92 6.85
C GLY A 41 -4.54 1.53 5.37
N ILE A 42 -3.38 1.41 4.71
CA ILE A 42 -3.31 0.93 3.32
C ILE A 42 -3.58 -0.58 3.26
N CYS A 43 -2.97 -1.37 4.15
CA CYS A 43 -3.18 -2.81 4.28
C CYS A 43 -4.65 -3.16 4.56
N GLU A 44 -5.32 -2.40 5.44
CA GLU A 44 -6.75 -2.58 5.73
C GLU A 44 -7.61 -2.45 4.46
N VAL A 45 -7.32 -1.44 3.63
CA VAL A 45 -8.02 -1.23 2.36
C VAL A 45 -7.67 -2.29 1.32
N MET A 46 -6.41 -2.71 1.26
CA MET A 46 -5.94 -3.77 0.37
C MET A 46 -6.40 -5.17 0.82
N GLN A 47 -6.92 -5.30 2.04
CA GLN A 47 -7.29 -6.57 2.67
C GLN A 47 -6.12 -7.57 2.76
N ILE A 48 -4.93 -7.06 3.07
CA ILE A 48 -3.72 -7.85 3.30
C ILE A 48 -3.23 -7.68 4.74
N ASP A 49 -2.45 -8.65 5.22
CA ASP A 49 -1.75 -8.51 6.49
C ASP A 49 -0.42 -7.76 6.27
N CYS A 50 -0.24 -6.66 6.99
CA CYS A 50 1.00 -5.88 6.96
C CYS A 50 2.17 -6.66 7.58
N GLU A 51 1.90 -7.55 8.54
CA GLU A 51 2.93 -8.32 9.26
C GLU A 51 3.69 -9.29 8.32
N ASP A 52 3.05 -9.76 7.24
CA ASP A 52 3.66 -10.64 6.23
C ASP A 52 4.84 -9.99 5.49
N TYR A 53 4.93 -8.66 5.55
CA TYR A 53 5.90 -7.84 4.85
C TYR A 53 6.91 -7.18 5.79
N GLU A 54 6.92 -7.49 7.09
CA GLU A 54 7.97 -6.98 7.99
C GLU A 54 9.37 -7.32 7.46
N GLU A 55 10.25 -6.33 7.49
CA GLU A 55 11.65 -6.46 7.13
C GLU A 55 12.49 -6.61 8.41
N VAL A 56 13.31 -7.66 8.45
CA VAL A 56 14.20 -8.04 9.59
C VAL A 56 15.50 -7.26 9.61
#